data_AF-A0A2D6YTP4-F1
#
_entry.id   AF-A0A2D6YTP4-F1
#
_cell.length_a   1.000
_cell.length_b   1.000
_cell.length_c   1.000
_cell.angle_alpha   90.00
_cell.angle_beta   90.00
_cell.angle_gamma   90.00
#
_symmetry.space_group_name_H-M   'P 1'
#
loop_
_entity.id
_entity.type
_entity.pdbx_description
1 polymer ?
#
loop_
_entity_poly.entity_id
_entity_poly.type
_entity_poly.pdbx_seq_one_letter_code
_entity_poly.pdbx_strand_id
1 'polypeptide(L)'
;MRIIPTTVAASLVAASTAAADVTFANWDSISAGSLNGIGFTVQQLAGGDVIGYLNSGMFSGYAYDTDAHGNPGQQTGLSYDVFVEYTITFDTAISDLSLYLSSWRSQAAFGYSSYTVSEAFSINDAFEGAVEGNQITTTSGFTNGILSFSDPVTSITITHAYDGGAIHNSSQSVTLAQSTTSPVVPGVGGVAVLAGIVTLGRRRRR
;
A
#
# COMPACT_ATOMS: atom_id res chain seq x y z
N MET A 1 -18.60 51.54 35.68
CA MET A 1 -19.08 50.66 34.60
C MET A 1 -17.86 49.95 34.02
N ARG A 2 -17.71 48.64 34.28
CA ARG A 2 -16.47 47.87 34.06
C ARG A 2 -16.63 47.06 32.78
N ILE A 3 -15.82 47.33 31.76
CA ILE A 3 -15.84 46.62 30.47
C ILE A 3 -15.01 45.36 30.64
N ILE A 4 -15.62 44.19 30.46
CA ILE A 4 -14.93 42.89 30.45
C ILE A 4 -14.59 42.59 28.98
N PRO A 5 -13.31 42.45 28.59
CA PRO A 5 -12.96 42.08 27.22
C PRO A 5 -13.27 40.61 27.00
N THR A 6 -14.09 40.32 25.99
CA THR A 6 -14.39 38.95 25.56
C THR A 6 -13.26 38.47 24.66
N THR A 7 -12.44 37.54 25.17
CA THR A 7 -11.47 36.80 24.36
C THR A 7 -12.21 35.82 23.45
N VAL A 8 -12.15 36.04 22.14
CA VAL A 8 -12.62 35.07 21.15
C VAL A 8 -11.54 34.00 21.02
N ALA A 9 -11.79 32.81 21.57
CA ALA A 9 -10.98 31.64 21.31
C ALA A 9 -11.24 31.20 19.87
N ALA A 10 -10.26 31.38 18.99
CA ALA A 10 -10.27 30.75 17.67
C ALA A 10 -10.05 29.24 17.86
N SER A 11 -11.12 28.46 17.76
CA SER A 11 -11.02 27.00 17.71
C SER A 11 -10.26 26.62 16.45
N LEU A 12 -9.05 26.05 16.61
CA LEU A 12 -8.41 25.31 15.52
C LEU A 12 -9.31 24.10 15.23
N VAL A 13 -10.04 24.16 14.12
CA VAL A 13 -10.70 22.97 13.57
C VAL A 13 -9.58 22.06 13.09
N ALA A 14 -9.41 20.92 13.75
CA ALA A 14 -8.57 19.85 13.23
C ALA A 14 -9.09 19.51 11.83
N ALA A 15 -8.26 19.72 10.81
CA ALA A 15 -8.55 19.22 9.48
C ALA A 15 -8.67 17.71 9.60
N SER A 16 -9.86 17.17 9.36
CA SER A 16 -10.00 15.74 9.13
C SER A 16 -9.14 15.41 7.92
N THR A 17 -8.11 14.60 8.11
CA THR A 17 -7.38 14.00 7.00
C THR A 17 -8.38 13.21 6.19
N ALA A 18 -8.68 13.68 4.97
CA ALA A 18 -9.48 12.90 4.04
C ALA A 18 -8.73 11.59 3.78
N ALA A 19 -9.45 10.46 3.80
CA ALA A 19 -8.87 9.17 3.40
C ALA A 19 -8.21 9.33 2.02
N ALA A 20 -6.99 8.82 1.87
CA ALA A 20 -6.31 8.89 0.59
C ALA A 20 -7.14 8.16 -0.48
N ASP A 21 -7.45 8.84 -1.59
CA ASP A 21 -7.99 8.17 -2.77
C ASP A 21 -6.87 7.25 -3.31
N VAL A 22 -7.15 5.94 -3.36
CA VAL A 22 -6.22 4.94 -3.88
C VAL A 22 -6.88 4.15 -4.99
N THR A 23 -6.10 3.80 -6.00
CA THR A 23 -6.49 2.86 -7.05
C THR A 23 -5.87 1.51 -6.74
N PHE A 24 -6.68 0.46 -6.65
CA PHE A 24 -6.19 -0.90 -6.47
C PHE A 24 -5.90 -1.57 -7.82
N ALA A 25 -5.03 -2.58 -7.80
CA ALA A 25 -4.73 -3.38 -8.98
C ALA A 25 -5.96 -4.13 -9.47
N ASN A 26 -6.15 -4.12 -10.79
CA ASN A 26 -7.02 -5.03 -11.49
C ASN A 26 -6.21 -6.25 -11.94
N TRP A 27 -6.54 -7.42 -11.40
CA TRP A 27 -5.87 -8.67 -11.73
C TRP A 27 -6.57 -9.37 -12.90
N ASP A 28 -5.84 -9.57 -14.01
CA ASP A 28 -6.38 -10.25 -15.19
C ASP A 28 -6.12 -11.77 -15.11
N SER A 29 -5.03 -12.15 -14.46
CA SER A 29 -4.65 -13.54 -14.21
C SER A 29 -3.74 -13.61 -12.98
N ILE A 30 -3.29 -14.81 -12.66
CA ILE A 30 -2.38 -15.07 -11.54
C ILE A 30 -0.95 -14.56 -11.83
N SER A 31 -0.66 -14.26 -13.10
CA SER A 31 0.66 -13.82 -13.57
C SER A 31 0.65 -12.42 -14.17
N ALA A 32 -0.49 -11.71 -14.18
CA ALA A 32 -0.58 -10.38 -14.80
C ALA A 32 -1.80 -9.57 -14.32
N GLY A 33 -1.68 -8.25 -14.43
CA GLY A 33 -2.77 -7.31 -14.22
C GLY A 33 -2.37 -5.89 -14.61
N SER A 34 -3.14 -4.92 -14.13
CA SER A 34 -2.86 -3.50 -14.31
C SER A 34 -3.13 -2.70 -13.04
N LEU A 35 -2.38 -1.62 -12.85
CA LEU A 35 -2.55 -0.66 -11.77
C LEU A 35 -2.52 0.74 -12.36
N ASN A 36 -3.64 1.47 -12.24
CA ASN A 36 -3.80 2.81 -12.82
C ASN A 36 -3.42 2.89 -14.32
N GLY A 37 -3.75 1.84 -15.07
CA GLY A 37 -3.44 1.72 -16.51
C GLY A 37 -2.01 1.25 -16.85
N ILE A 38 -1.14 1.06 -15.86
CA ILE A 38 0.19 0.47 -16.05
C ILE A 38 0.10 -1.04 -15.92
N GLY A 39 0.56 -1.77 -16.93
CA GLY A 39 0.61 -3.24 -16.90
C GLY A 39 1.67 -3.74 -15.93
N PHE A 40 1.41 -4.90 -15.33
CA PHE A 40 2.41 -5.63 -14.56
C PHE A 40 2.32 -7.13 -14.82
N THR A 41 3.44 -7.81 -14.58
CA THR A 41 3.55 -9.27 -14.63
C THR A 41 4.06 -9.80 -13.31
N VAL A 42 3.72 -11.06 -12.99
CA VAL A 42 4.22 -11.78 -11.81
C VAL A 42 4.96 -13.02 -12.28
N GLN A 43 6.22 -13.12 -11.86
CA GLN A 43 7.09 -14.27 -12.13
C GLN A 43 7.40 -14.98 -10.82
N GLN A 44 7.12 -16.29 -10.77
CA GLN A 44 7.64 -17.15 -9.70
C GLN A 44 9.13 -17.41 -9.91
N LEU A 45 9.90 -17.27 -8.83
CA LEU A 45 11.34 -17.51 -8.83
C LEU A 45 11.68 -18.89 -8.27
N ALA A 46 11.04 -19.28 -7.17
CA ALA A 46 11.31 -20.52 -6.45
C ALA A 46 10.14 -20.96 -5.57
N GLY A 47 10.16 -22.25 -5.21
CA GLY A 47 9.30 -22.93 -4.23
C GLY A 47 7.81 -23.02 -4.59
N GLY A 48 7.14 -24.10 -4.15
CA GLY A 48 5.71 -24.37 -4.41
C GLY A 48 5.33 -24.57 -5.88
N ASP A 49 4.10 -25.03 -6.12
CA ASP A 49 3.41 -24.79 -7.39
C ASP A 49 2.68 -23.44 -7.26
N VAL A 50 2.69 -22.58 -8.28
CA VAL A 50 1.71 -21.47 -8.35
C VAL A 50 0.35 -22.09 -8.66
N ILE A 51 -0.31 -22.63 -7.63
CA ILE A 51 -1.77 -22.64 -7.58
C ILE A 51 -2.19 -21.35 -6.87
N GLY A 52 -1.73 -20.23 -7.43
CA GLY A 52 -2.30 -18.96 -7.07
C GLY A 52 -3.64 -18.86 -7.74
N TYR A 53 -4.69 -18.54 -7.00
CA TYR A 53 -5.95 -18.12 -7.58
C TYR A 53 -6.20 -16.68 -7.14
N LEU A 54 -6.97 -15.98 -7.95
CA LEU A 54 -7.43 -14.65 -7.59
C LEU A 54 -8.50 -14.80 -6.53
N ASN A 55 -8.26 -14.23 -5.35
CA ASN A 55 -9.20 -14.28 -4.23
C ASN A 55 -9.62 -12.87 -3.83
N SER A 56 -10.92 -12.68 -3.64
CA SER A 56 -11.53 -11.43 -3.18
C SER A 56 -11.83 -11.48 -1.69
N GLY A 57 -11.61 -10.38 -0.97
CA GLY A 57 -12.06 -10.23 0.42
C GLY A 57 -11.06 -10.71 1.48
N MET A 58 -9.82 -11.01 1.09
CA MET A 58 -8.74 -11.34 2.04
C MET A 58 -8.10 -10.12 2.70
N PHE A 59 -8.45 -8.91 2.23
CA PHE A 59 -7.91 -7.65 2.72
C PHE A 59 -9.00 -6.90 3.47
N SER A 60 -9.39 -7.42 4.63
CA SER A 60 -10.37 -6.77 5.50
C SER A 60 -9.91 -6.82 6.96
N GLY A 61 -10.41 -5.88 7.76
CA GLY A 61 -10.10 -5.76 9.19
C GLY A 61 -9.10 -4.65 9.51
N TYR A 62 -8.76 -4.57 10.81
CA TYR A 62 -8.05 -3.43 11.40
C TYR A 62 -6.67 -3.14 10.77
N ALA A 63 -5.98 -4.17 10.27
CA ALA A 63 -4.69 -4.01 9.62
C ALA A 63 -4.72 -3.14 8.35
N TYR A 64 -5.91 -2.88 7.81
CA TYR A 64 -6.11 -2.11 6.59
C TYR A 64 -7.02 -0.89 6.76
N ASP A 65 -7.47 -0.61 7.98
CA ASP A 65 -8.33 0.53 8.30
C ASP A 65 -7.47 1.76 8.64
N THR A 66 -6.57 2.12 7.73
CA THR A 66 -5.65 3.25 7.92
C THR A 66 -5.90 4.34 6.88
N ASP A 67 -6.15 5.56 7.34
CA ASP A 67 -6.55 6.73 6.53
C ASP A 67 -5.57 7.04 5.37
N ALA A 68 -4.28 6.74 5.54
CA ALA A 68 -3.23 7.09 4.57
C ALA A 68 -3.13 6.15 3.36
N HIS A 69 -3.67 4.93 3.45
CA HIS A 69 -3.50 3.90 2.42
C HIS A 69 -4.81 3.47 1.76
N GLY A 70 -5.96 3.88 2.31
CA GLY A 70 -7.29 3.51 1.83
C GLY A 70 -7.71 2.12 2.32
N ASN A 71 -9.02 1.90 2.45
CA ASN A 71 -9.55 0.60 2.87
C ASN A 71 -9.70 -0.32 1.64
N PRO A 72 -9.00 -1.47 1.58
CA PRO A 72 -9.06 -2.39 0.44
C PRO A 72 -10.42 -3.09 0.29
N GLY A 73 -11.22 -3.22 1.34
CA GLY A 73 -12.54 -3.86 1.26
C GLY A 73 -12.49 -5.26 0.64
N GLN A 74 -13.19 -5.45 -0.48
CA GLN A 74 -13.24 -6.74 -1.20
C GLN A 74 -12.31 -6.81 -2.40
N GLN A 75 -11.13 -6.18 -2.33
CA GLN A 75 -10.15 -6.27 -3.40
C GLN A 75 -9.76 -7.71 -3.72
N THR A 76 -9.52 -7.91 -5.01
CA THR A 76 -8.88 -9.13 -5.53
C THR A 76 -7.38 -9.04 -5.32
N GLY A 77 -6.77 -10.15 -4.94
CA GLY A 77 -5.32 -10.29 -4.86
C GLY A 77 -4.85 -11.64 -5.36
N LEU A 78 -3.55 -11.72 -5.61
CA LEU A 78 -2.86 -12.97 -5.85
C LEU A 78 -2.77 -13.73 -4.53
N SER A 79 -3.48 -14.86 -4.43
CA SER A 79 -3.22 -15.82 -3.37
C SER A 79 -2.09 -16.75 -3.79
N TYR A 80 -1.27 -17.23 -2.86
CA TYR A 80 -0.16 -18.13 -3.16
C TYR A 80 0.15 -19.07 -1.98
N ASP A 81 0.73 -20.21 -2.34
CA ASP A 81 1.05 -21.30 -1.41
C ASP A 81 2.30 -21.03 -0.59
N VAL A 82 2.70 -22.04 0.19
CA VAL A 82 3.89 -22.00 1.02
C VAL A 82 5.14 -21.94 0.15
N PHE A 83 6.09 -21.14 0.59
CA PHE A 83 7.42 -20.94 0.03
C PHE A 83 7.46 -20.44 -1.42
N VAL A 84 6.44 -19.69 -1.85
CA VAL A 84 6.50 -19.03 -3.16
C VAL A 84 7.33 -17.76 -3.04
N GLU A 85 8.43 -17.71 -3.80
CA GLU A 85 9.17 -16.50 -4.10
C GLU A 85 8.71 -15.95 -5.44
N TYR A 86 8.54 -14.63 -5.53
CA TYR A 86 8.04 -14.01 -6.74
C TYR A 86 8.58 -12.60 -6.95
N THR A 87 8.58 -12.19 -8.21
CA THR A 87 8.83 -10.82 -8.65
C THR A 87 7.59 -10.28 -9.33
N ILE A 88 7.17 -9.07 -8.95
CA ILE A 88 6.20 -8.27 -9.69
C ILE A 88 6.99 -7.24 -10.49
N THR A 89 6.81 -7.20 -11.81
CA THR A 89 7.48 -6.25 -12.70
C THR A 89 6.46 -5.37 -13.40
N PHE A 90 6.62 -4.06 -13.31
CA PHE A 90 5.76 -3.06 -13.93
C PHE A 90 6.32 -2.62 -15.29
N ASP A 91 5.44 -2.38 -16.26
CA ASP A 91 5.84 -1.85 -17.58
C ASP A 91 6.45 -0.44 -17.47
N THR A 92 6.13 0.29 -16.40
CA THR A 92 6.65 1.62 -16.09
C THR A 92 6.75 1.78 -14.58
N ALA A 93 7.74 2.55 -14.11
CA ALA A 93 7.93 2.79 -12.69
C ALA A 93 6.67 3.41 -12.05
N ILE A 94 6.27 2.88 -10.89
CA ILE A 94 5.11 3.35 -10.12
C ILE A 94 5.59 4.10 -8.88
N SER A 95 5.21 5.37 -8.76
CA SER A 95 5.38 6.17 -7.54
C SER A 95 4.21 5.93 -6.58
N ASP A 96 4.44 6.14 -5.28
CA ASP A 96 3.44 6.01 -4.22
C ASP A 96 2.73 4.64 -4.23
N LEU A 97 3.53 3.60 -4.46
CA LEU A 97 3.07 2.22 -4.50
C LEU A 97 2.87 1.69 -3.07
N SER A 98 1.78 0.98 -2.85
CA SER A 98 1.52 0.22 -1.65
C SER A 98 1.28 -1.26 -1.97
N LEU A 99 1.91 -2.15 -1.20
CA LEU A 99 1.72 -3.59 -1.25
C LEU A 99 0.95 -4.05 -0.02
N TYR A 100 -0.24 -4.59 -0.25
CA TYR A 100 -1.14 -5.09 0.78
C TYR A 100 -0.87 -6.57 1.03
N LEU A 101 -0.54 -6.92 2.27
CA LEU A 101 -0.15 -8.26 2.68
C LEU A 101 -1.26 -8.87 3.54
N SER A 102 -1.65 -10.10 3.23
CA SER A 102 -2.60 -10.88 4.02
C SER A 102 -2.02 -12.24 4.39
N SER A 103 -2.15 -12.59 5.67
CA SER A 103 -1.79 -13.88 6.24
C SER A 103 -0.32 -14.27 6.08
N TRP A 104 0.60 -13.31 6.16
CA TRP A 104 2.03 -13.59 6.21
C TRP A 104 2.40 -14.35 7.48
N ARG A 105 3.26 -15.37 7.37
CA ARG A 105 3.48 -16.37 8.42
C ARG A 105 4.74 -16.12 9.23
N SER A 106 4.73 -16.49 10.51
CA SER A 106 5.90 -16.48 11.39
C SER A 106 6.68 -17.77 11.48
N GLN A 107 7.91 -17.65 11.98
CA GLN A 107 8.81 -18.75 12.25
C GLN A 107 8.21 -19.71 13.27
N ALA A 108 7.70 -19.15 14.38
CA ALA A 108 7.22 -19.92 15.52
C ALA A 108 6.05 -20.84 15.16
N ALA A 109 5.21 -20.45 14.20
CA ALA A 109 4.05 -21.23 13.79
C ALA A 109 4.29 -22.05 12.51
N PHE A 110 5.15 -21.60 11.61
CA PHE A 110 5.19 -22.12 10.23
C PHE A 110 6.59 -22.26 9.61
N GLY A 111 7.67 -22.02 10.37
CA GLY A 111 9.05 -22.22 9.92
C GLY A 111 9.63 -21.14 9.00
N TYR A 112 8.90 -20.03 8.78
CA TYR A 112 9.40 -18.86 8.04
C TYR A 112 10.25 -17.97 8.93
N SER A 113 11.55 -17.88 8.65
CA SER A 113 12.46 -17.06 9.47
C SER A 113 12.26 -15.58 9.20
N SER A 114 12.14 -15.20 7.92
CA SER A 114 11.90 -13.82 7.49
C SER A 114 11.44 -13.76 6.03
N TYR A 115 10.84 -12.64 5.65
CA TYR A 115 10.62 -12.22 4.26
C TYR A 115 11.61 -11.11 3.93
N THR A 116 12.16 -11.13 2.72
CA THR A 116 13.01 -10.06 2.20
C THR A 116 12.32 -9.41 1.02
N VAL A 117 12.25 -8.07 1.05
CA VAL A 117 11.71 -7.24 -0.03
C VAL A 117 12.87 -6.60 -0.77
N SER A 118 12.89 -6.62 -2.10
CA SER A 118 14.02 -6.03 -2.85
C SER A 118 14.15 -4.51 -2.64
N GLU A 119 13.02 -3.82 -2.51
CA GLU A 119 12.95 -2.37 -2.39
C GLU A 119 12.86 -1.91 -0.93
N ALA A 120 13.39 -0.72 -0.65
CA ALA A 120 13.21 -0.07 0.65
C ALA A 120 11.74 0.31 0.85
N PHE A 121 11.19 0.03 2.04
CA PHE A 121 9.80 0.29 2.35
C PHE A 121 9.62 0.88 3.75
N SER A 122 8.49 1.53 3.95
CA SER A 122 7.88 1.69 5.28
C SER A 122 6.73 0.70 5.44
N ILE A 123 6.40 0.35 6.67
CA ILE A 123 5.28 -0.53 6.99
C ILE A 123 4.30 0.20 7.90
N ASN A 124 3.00 -0.07 7.74
CA ASN A 124 2.00 0.57 8.59
C ASN A 124 2.07 0.08 10.05
N ASP A 125 1.68 0.95 10.98
CA ASP A 125 1.74 0.69 12.43
C ASP A 125 0.87 -0.49 12.90
N ALA A 126 -0.08 -0.91 12.08
CA ALA A 126 -0.94 -2.06 12.39
C ALA A 126 -0.26 -3.41 12.13
N PHE A 127 0.94 -3.43 11.53
CA PHE A 127 1.70 -4.65 11.31
C PHE A 127 2.33 -5.18 12.61
N GLU A 128 2.14 -6.47 12.88
CA GLU A 128 2.71 -7.15 14.03
C GLU A 128 3.97 -7.95 13.66
N GLY A 129 5.13 -7.32 13.81
CA GLY A 129 6.42 -7.96 13.60
C GLY A 129 7.60 -7.01 13.79
N ALA A 130 8.78 -7.49 13.44
CA ALA A 130 10.01 -6.72 13.41
C ALA A 130 10.40 -6.42 11.95
N VAL A 131 10.91 -5.21 11.73
CA VAL A 131 11.47 -4.78 10.45
C VAL A 131 12.90 -4.32 10.67
N GLU A 132 13.83 -4.88 9.89
CA GLU A 132 15.24 -4.48 9.88
C GLU A 132 15.69 -4.28 8.43
N GLY A 133 15.80 -3.01 8.03
CA GLY A 133 16.03 -2.64 6.63
C GLY A 133 14.93 -3.23 5.73
N ASN A 134 15.32 -4.13 4.84
CA ASN A 134 14.43 -4.76 3.88
C ASN A 134 13.87 -6.13 4.33
N GLN A 135 14.19 -6.55 5.56
CA GLN A 135 13.73 -7.81 6.12
C GLN A 135 12.56 -7.60 7.07
N ILE A 136 11.59 -8.52 6.97
CA ILE A 136 10.39 -8.57 7.79
C ILE A 136 10.38 -9.91 8.52
N THR A 137 10.30 -9.85 9.84
CA THR A 137 10.10 -11.01 10.70
C THR A 137 8.76 -10.87 11.40
N THR A 138 7.82 -11.73 11.07
CA THR A 138 6.49 -11.78 11.73
C THR A 138 6.62 -12.48 13.08
N THR A 139 5.95 -11.95 14.09
CA THR A 139 6.03 -12.47 15.47
C THR A 139 4.79 -13.24 15.91
N SER A 140 3.66 -13.02 15.24
CA SER A 140 2.38 -13.73 15.44
C SER A 140 2.17 -14.81 14.39
N GLY A 141 1.26 -15.76 14.61
CA GLY A 141 1.04 -16.88 13.69
C GLY A 141 0.82 -16.41 12.24
N PHE A 142 -0.11 -15.45 12.08
CA PHE A 142 -0.37 -14.78 10.81
C PHE A 142 -0.39 -13.26 11.03
N THR A 143 0.22 -12.52 10.12
CA THR A 143 0.31 -11.07 10.15
C THR A 143 -0.21 -10.49 8.83
N ASN A 144 -0.88 -9.35 8.96
CA ASN A 144 -1.35 -8.53 7.86
C ASN A 144 -0.62 -7.18 7.92
N GLY A 145 -0.49 -6.49 6.79
CA GLY A 145 0.09 -5.15 6.77
C GLY A 145 0.12 -4.53 5.39
N ILE A 146 0.64 -3.31 5.34
CA ILE A 146 0.79 -2.52 4.12
C ILE A 146 2.24 -2.05 4.05
N LEU A 147 2.96 -2.46 3.01
CA LEU A 147 4.27 -1.91 2.68
C LEU A 147 4.07 -0.71 1.77
N SER A 148 4.76 0.39 2.01
CA SER A 148 4.73 1.59 1.18
C SER A 148 6.11 1.94 0.68
N PHE A 149 6.20 2.25 -0.62
CA PHE A 149 7.44 2.54 -1.32
C PHE A 149 7.45 4.02 -1.71
N SER A 150 8.42 4.77 -1.17
CA SER A 150 8.53 6.22 -1.42
C SER A 150 9.17 6.56 -2.75
N ASP A 151 10.07 5.70 -3.23
CA ASP A 151 10.75 5.88 -4.52
C ASP A 151 9.98 5.15 -5.63
N PRO A 152 10.06 5.61 -6.90
CA PRO A 152 9.41 4.92 -8.01
C PRO A 152 9.92 3.49 -8.18
N VAL A 153 9.00 2.52 -8.24
CA VAL A 153 9.32 1.09 -8.29
C VAL A 153 9.05 0.52 -9.67
N THR A 154 10.05 -0.15 -10.26
CA THR A 154 9.90 -0.91 -11.52
C THR A 154 9.71 -2.41 -11.28
N SER A 155 10.24 -2.94 -10.17
CA SER A 155 10.05 -4.32 -9.78
C SER A 155 10.10 -4.48 -8.27
N ILE A 156 9.30 -5.40 -7.72
CA ILE A 156 9.39 -5.84 -6.32
C ILE A 156 9.64 -7.33 -6.34
N THR A 157 10.70 -7.77 -5.67
CA THR A 157 10.93 -9.20 -5.40
C THR A 157 10.69 -9.49 -3.93
N ILE A 158 9.93 -10.56 -3.66
CA ILE A 158 9.70 -11.12 -2.34
C ILE A 158 10.35 -12.49 -2.28
N THR A 159 11.36 -12.64 -1.42
CA THR A 159 11.98 -13.93 -1.08
C THR A 159 11.77 -14.24 0.39
N HIS A 160 12.04 -15.47 0.80
CA HIS A 160 11.92 -15.85 2.20
C HIS A 160 13.04 -16.78 2.65
N ALA A 161 13.42 -16.66 3.91
CA ALA A 161 14.28 -17.61 4.57
C ALA A 161 13.43 -18.68 5.28
N TYR A 162 13.78 -19.95 5.09
CA TYR A 162 13.13 -21.09 5.73
C TYR A 162 14.13 -21.87 6.59
N ASP A 163 13.72 -22.20 7.81
CA ASP A 163 14.58 -22.86 8.81
C ASP A 163 14.03 -24.24 9.24
N GLY A 164 13.30 -24.93 8.35
CA GLY A 164 12.98 -26.36 8.57
C GLY A 164 11.75 -26.68 9.43
N GLY A 165 10.80 -25.75 9.58
CA GLY A 165 9.55 -25.97 10.36
C GLY A 165 8.45 -26.77 9.63
N ALA A 166 7.37 -27.15 10.33
CA ALA A 166 6.25 -27.88 9.74
C ALA A 166 5.59 -27.08 8.59
N ILE A 167 5.37 -27.73 7.45
CA ILE A 167 4.68 -27.13 6.31
C ILE A 167 3.18 -27.17 6.57
N HIS A 168 2.55 -26.00 6.61
CA HIS A 168 1.09 -25.88 6.74
C HIS A 168 0.49 -25.28 5.47
N ASN A 169 -0.48 -25.98 4.88
CA ASN A 169 -1.20 -25.60 3.65
C ASN A 169 -2.23 -24.48 3.88
N SER A 170 -1.79 -23.34 4.40
CA SER A 170 -2.58 -22.11 4.35
C SER A 170 -2.24 -21.34 3.07
N SER A 171 -3.06 -20.35 2.70
CA SER A 171 -2.77 -19.44 1.60
C SER A 171 -2.35 -18.07 2.16
N GLN A 172 -1.37 -17.44 1.52
CA GLN A 172 -1.03 -16.02 1.73
C GLN A 172 -1.60 -15.23 0.57
N SER A 173 -1.82 -13.94 0.73
CA SER A 173 -2.32 -13.12 -0.38
C SER A 173 -1.68 -11.74 -0.42
N VAL A 174 -1.57 -11.23 -1.64
CA VAL A 174 -1.04 -9.90 -1.91
C VAL A 174 -1.91 -9.15 -2.92
N THR A 175 -2.08 -7.84 -2.71
CA THR A 175 -2.59 -6.94 -3.75
C THR A 175 -1.82 -5.63 -3.76
N LEU A 176 -2.03 -4.82 -4.78
CA LEU A 176 -1.31 -3.57 -5.01
C LEU A 176 -2.28 -2.40 -4.99
N ALA A 177 -1.81 -1.25 -4.53
CA ALA A 177 -2.52 0.01 -4.68
C ALA A 177 -1.55 1.14 -5.02
N GLN A 178 -2.07 2.18 -5.64
CA GLN A 178 -1.36 3.43 -5.87
C GLN A 178 -2.19 4.59 -5.33
N SER A 179 -1.55 5.52 -4.63
CA SER A 179 -2.21 6.78 -4.26
C SER A 179 -2.53 7.62 -5.49
N THR A 180 -3.78 8.05 -5.63
CA THR A 180 -4.20 8.92 -6.74
C THR A 180 -3.97 10.40 -6.46
N THR A 181 -3.37 10.74 -5.31
CA THR A 181 -2.88 12.11 -5.05
C THR A 181 -1.57 12.41 -5.76
N SER A 182 -0.92 11.40 -6.34
CA SER A 182 0.24 11.59 -7.22
C SER A 182 -0.25 12.10 -8.58
N PRO A 183 0.10 13.34 -9.00
CA PRO A 183 -0.17 13.72 -10.37
C PRO A 183 0.61 12.76 -11.27
N VAL A 184 -0.11 12.01 -12.11
CA VAL A 184 0.47 11.45 -13.33
C VAL A 184 1.21 12.62 -13.97
N VAL A 185 2.54 12.61 -14.00
CA VAL A 185 3.30 13.62 -14.76
C VAL A 185 3.08 13.24 -16.22
N PRO A 186 2.17 13.89 -16.96
CA PRO A 186 2.07 13.64 -18.37
C PRO A 186 3.29 14.34 -18.96
N GLY A 187 4.01 13.66 -19.85
CA GLY A 187 5.22 14.19 -20.46
C GLY A 187 5.08 15.67 -20.86
N VAL A 188 6.02 16.48 -20.37
CA VAL A 188 6.49 17.77 -20.91
C VAL A 188 5.42 18.61 -21.62
N GLY A 189 4.74 19.49 -20.90
CA GLY A 189 4.07 20.65 -21.50
C GLY A 189 2.74 21.04 -20.84
N GLY A 190 2.80 21.79 -19.74
CA GLY A 190 1.58 22.36 -19.15
C GLY A 190 1.90 23.31 -18.00
N VAL A 191 1.92 24.60 -18.31
CA VAL A 191 2.04 25.71 -17.35
C VAL A 191 0.94 25.59 -16.29
N ALA A 192 1.33 25.47 -15.02
CA ALA A 192 0.39 25.56 -13.90
C ALA A 192 -0.19 26.97 -13.82
N VAL A 193 -1.48 27.13 -14.12
CA VAL A 193 -2.23 28.36 -13.86
C VAL A 193 -2.62 28.37 -12.38
N LEU A 194 -1.88 29.17 -11.60
CA LEU A 194 -2.30 29.57 -10.24
C LEU A 194 -3.53 30.47 -10.34
N ALA A 195 -4.71 29.91 -10.08
CA ALA A 195 -5.94 30.68 -9.89
C ALA A 195 -5.95 31.31 -8.49
N GLY A 196 -5.26 32.44 -8.34
CA GLY A 196 -5.39 33.34 -7.20
C GLY A 196 -6.52 34.35 -7.43
N ILE A 197 -7.61 34.18 -6.68
CA ILE A 197 -8.85 34.97 -6.71
C ILE A 197 -8.56 36.48 -6.54
N VAL A 198 -8.92 37.29 -7.55
CA VAL A 198 -8.92 38.76 -7.49
C VAL A 198 -10.27 39.23 -6.94
N THR A 199 -10.31 39.66 -5.67
CA THR A 199 -11.47 40.37 -5.12
C THR A 199 -11.35 41.86 -5.44
N LEU A 200 -11.84 42.26 -6.63
CA LEU A 200 -11.87 43.65 -7.07
C LEU A 200 -13.01 44.42 -6.37
N GLY A 201 -12.70 45.10 -5.27
CA GLY A 201 -13.62 45.98 -4.54
C GLY A 201 -13.96 47.24 -5.35
N ARG A 202 -15.09 47.20 -6.06
CA ARG A 202 -15.68 48.31 -6.83
C ARG A 202 -16.34 49.33 -5.88
N ARG A 203 -15.66 50.43 -5.53
CA ARG A 203 -16.29 51.58 -4.84
C ARG A 203 -16.52 52.73 -5.84
N ARG A 204 -17.75 52.90 -6.32
CA ARG A 204 -18.18 54.07 -7.13
C ARG A 204 -19.21 54.90 -6.36
N ARG A 205 -18.75 56.09 -5.94
CA ARG A 205 -19.39 57.43 -5.87
C ARG A 205 -20.82 57.56 -5.33
N ARG A 206 -20.97 58.43 -4.31
CA ARG A 206 -21.39 59.83 -4.48
C ARG A 206 -20.65 60.71 -3.49
#